data_AF-A0A150HT88-F1
#
_entry.id   AF-A0A150HT88-F1
#
_cell.length_a   1.000
_cell.length_b   1.000
_cell.length_c   1.000
_cell.angle_alpha   90.00
_cell.angle_beta   90.00
_cell.angle_gamma   90.00
#
_symmetry.space_group_name_H-M   'P 1'
#
loop_
_entity.id
_entity.type
_entity.pdbx_description
1 polymer ?
#
loop_
_entity_poly.entity_id
_entity_poly.type
_entity_poly.pdbx_seq_one_letter_code
_entity_poly.pdbx_strand_id
1 'polypeptide(L)'
;MFKFIPILFFIGAAAQIHTASANTEVDEVSSSLPTPQNLSLNFFGQWIIGWGTGAEGARQRLNSIQHEDVEIIKQKGTTLEMIKAWQKYYEQEAQNSLNNPTARYRARLMKRIAEFW
;
A
#
# COMPACT_ATOMS: atom_id res chain seq x y z
N MET A 1 -32.37 -58.58 1.57
CA MET A 1 -32.83 -58.84 2.96
C MET A 1 -31.61 -58.70 3.87
N PHE A 2 -31.72 -57.87 4.92
CA PHE A 2 -30.79 -57.67 6.06
C PHE A 2 -29.40 -57.08 5.75
N LYS A 3 -29.12 -55.78 6.04
CA LYS A 3 -28.81 -55.15 7.35
C LYS A 3 -27.82 -55.97 8.18
N PHE A 4 -26.65 -55.40 8.50
CA PHE A 4 -26.21 -55.09 9.87
C PHE A 4 -24.89 -54.29 9.87
N ILE A 5 -24.89 -53.23 10.67
CA ILE A 5 -23.78 -52.35 11.07
C ILE A 5 -23.08 -53.03 12.27
N PRO A 6 -21.77 -52.82 12.50
CA PRO A 6 -21.41 -52.06 13.69
C PRO A 6 -20.29 -51.03 13.49
N ILE A 7 -20.54 -49.92 14.18
CA ILE A 7 -19.75 -48.73 14.47
C ILE A 7 -18.37 -49.06 15.07
N LEU A 8 -17.36 -48.25 14.73
CA LEU A 8 -16.22 -48.02 15.60
C LEU A 8 -15.87 -46.52 15.63
N PHE A 9 -15.94 -46.01 16.87
CA PHE A 9 -15.53 -44.70 17.33
C PHE A 9 -14.16 -44.28 16.79
N PHE A 10 -14.06 -43.06 16.26
CA PHE A 10 -12.90 -42.22 16.50
C PHE A 10 -13.37 -40.80 16.85
N ILE A 11 -13.24 -40.52 18.15
CA ILE A 11 -13.17 -39.18 18.71
C ILE A 11 -11.93 -38.52 18.11
N GLY A 12 -12.15 -37.55 17.24
CA GLY A 12 -11.14 -36.61 16.77
C GLY A 12 -11.71 -35.22 16.91
N ALA A 13 -11.59 -34.63 18.10
CA ALA A 13 -11.86 -33.21 18.30
C ALA A 13 -10.80 -32.43 17.52
N ALA A 14 -11.10 -32.06 16.28
CA ALA A 14 -10.36 -31.03 15.58
C ALA A 14 -10.72 -29.69 16.23
N ALA A 15 -9.96 -29.31 17.26
CA ALA A 15 -9.90 -27.92 17.69
C ALA A 15 -9.34 -27.10 16.53
N GLN A 16 -10.21 -26.55 15.70
CA GLN A 16 -9.85 -25.50 14.76
C GLN A 16 -9.61 -24.23 15.58
N ILE A 17 -8.42 -24.10 16.14
CA ILE A 17 -7.94 -22.80 16.61
C ILE A 17 -7.54 -22.05 15.33
N HIS A 18 -8.49 -21.35 14.73
CA HIS A 18 -8.17 -20.19 13.92
C HIS A 18 -7.57 -19.15 14.86
N THR A 19 -6.25 -19.16 15.00
CA THR A 19 -5.50 -17.99 15.46
C THR A 19 -5.60 -16.92 14.36
N ALA A 20 -6.74 -16.22 14.31
CA ALA A 20 -6.81 -14.92 13.70
C ALA A 20 -6.04 -13.95 14.61
N SER A 21 -4.71 -13.96 14.48
CA SER A 21 -3.86 -12.87 14.96
C SER A 21 -4.07 -11.66 14.05
N ALA A 22 -5.26 -11.05 14.13
CA ALA A 22 -5.57 -9.81 13.45
C ALA A 22 -5.21 -8.63 14.36
N ASN A 23 -3.92 -8.48 14.66
CA ASN A 23 -3.36 -7.20 15.05
C ASN A 23 -2.62 -6.66 13.82
N THR A 24 -3.38 -6.13 12.88
CA THR A 24 -2.85 -5.33 11.76
C THR A 24 -3.55 -3.97 11.82
N GLU A 25 -3.24 -3.21 12.86
CA GLU A 25 -3.58 -1.79 12.98
C GLU A 25 -2.71 -0.91 12.05
N VAL A 26 -2.27 -1.43 10.91
CA VAL A 26 -1.45 -0.71 9.92
C VAL A 26 -2.10 -0.59 8.54
N ASP A 27 -3.30 -1.16 8.32
CA ASP A 27 -3.94 -1.22 6.99
C ASP A 27 -5.21 -0.36 6.84
N GLU A 28 -5.67 0.37 7.86
CA GLU A 28 -6.93 1.13 7.75
C GLU A 28 -6.75 2.54 7.15
N VAL A 29 -5.54 3.10 7.19
CA VAL A 29 -5.31 4.51 6.80
C VAL A 29 -4.87 4.65 5.33
N SER A 30 -4.12 3.67 4.80
CA SER A 30 -3.71 3.64 3.39
C SER A 30 -4.89 3.38 2.44
N SER A 31 -5.91 2.66 2.91
CA SER A 31 -7.08 2.22 2.13
C SER A 31 -8.13 3.32 1.90
N SER A 32 -8.03 4.47 2.60
CA SER A 32 -8.97 5.59 2.50
C SER A 32 -8.45 6.77 1.65
N LEU A 33 -7.15 6.80 1.35
CA LEU A 33 -6.57 7.93 0.60
C LEU A 33 -6.92 7.89 -0.89
N PRO A 34 -7.20 9.05 -1.50
CA PRO A 34 -7.66 9.09 -2.88
C PRO A 34 -6.55 8.70 -3.84
N THR A 35 -6.82 7.71 -4.68
CA THR A 35 -6.01 7.35 -5.84
C THR A 35 -6.76 7.73 -7.13
N PRO A 36 -6.03 8.05 -8.21
CA PRO A 36 -6.66 8.26 -9.51
C PRO A 36 -7.41 7.00 -9.92
N GLN A 37 -8.64 7.16 -10.40
CA GLN A 37 -9.50 6.08 -10.89
C GLN A 37 -9.77 4.96 -9.85
N ASN A 38 -9.63 5.26 -8.55
CA ASN A 38 -9.77 4.28 -7.46
C ASN A 38 -8.83 3.06 -7.61
N LEU A 39 -7.66 3.27 -8.22
CA LEU A 39 -6.66 2.23 -8.39
C LEU A 39 -6.07 1.81 -7.03
N SER A 40 -5.66 0.56 -6.91
CA SER A 40 -4.91 0.13 -5.72
C SER A 40 -3.62 0.96 -5.57
N LEU A 41 -3.24 1.26 -4.32
CA LEU A 41 -2.03 2.02 -4.01
C LEU A 41 -0.77 1.45 -4.70
N ASN A 42 -0.68 0.13 -4.78
CA ASN A 42 0.42 -0.54 -5.46
C ASN A 42 0.49 -0.15 -6.95
N PHE A 43 -0.65 -0.11 -7.64
CA PHE A 43 -0.75 0.32 -9.03
C PHE A 43 -0.46 1.81 -9.20
N PHE A 44 -1.09 2.66 -8.36
CA PHE A 44 -0.82 4.10 -8.37
C PHE A 44 0.68 4.38 -8.20
N GLY A 45 1.29 3.76 -7.20
CA GLY A 45 2.69 3.93 -6.88
C GLY A 45 3.66 3.44 -7.97
N GLN A 46 3.42 2.25 -8.52
CA GLN A 46 4.33 1.65 -9.50
C GLN A 46 4.13 2.18 -10.92
N TRP A 47 2.88 2.38 -11.34
CA TRP A 47 2.57 2.70 -12.75
C TRP A 47 2.32 4.18 -13.01
N ILE A 48 1.83 4.93 -12.01
CA ILE A 48 1.55 6.36 -12.16
C ILE A 48 2.75 7.16 -11.68
N ILE A 49 3.18 6.91 -10.45
CA ILE A 49 4.28 7.65 -9.83
C ILE A 49 5.66 7.07 -10.24
N GLY A 50 5.76 5.76 -10.37
CA GLY A 50 7.00 5.08 -10.76
C GLY A 50 7.99 4.87 -9.61
N TRP A 51 7.53 4.84 -8.36
CA TRP A 51 8.40 4.70 -7.18
C TRP A 51 8.78 3.24 -6.85
N GLY A 52 8.41 2.28 -7.70
CA GLY A 52 8.67 0.85 -7.50
C GLY A 52 7.99 0.24 -6.26
N THR A 53 8.52 -0.89 -5.77
CA THR A 53 7.94 -1.64 -4.64
C THR A 53 8.46 -1.20 -3.28
N GLY A 54 9.62 -0.53 -3.21
CA GLY A 54 10.30 -0.21 -1.95
C GLY A 54 11.11 1.09 -1.97
N ALA A 55 11.91 1.28 -0.93
CA ALA A 55 12.71 2.50 -0.70
C ALA A 55 13.64 2.85 -1.87
N GLU A 56 14.27 1.85 -2.49
CA GLU A 56 15.23 2.08 -3.57
C GLU A 56 14.55 2.62 -4.84
N GLY A 57 13.41 2.06 -5.24
CA GLY A 57 12.63 2.57 -6.37
C GLY A 57 12.18 4.01 -6.14
N ALA A 58 11.72 4.32 -4.92
CA ALA A 58 11.28 5.66 -4.57
C ALA A 58 12.44 6.66 -4.58
N ARG A 59 13.63 6.24 -4.11
CA ARG A 59 14.85 7.04 -4.14
C ARG A 59 15.32 7.30 -5.57
N GLN A 60 15.37 6.28 -6.42
CA GLN A 60 15.77 6.44 -7.82
C GLN A 60 14.82 7.38 -8.55
N ARG A 61 13.51 7.21 -8.34
CA ARG A 61 12.49 8.07 -8.93
C ARG A 61 12.61 9.51 -8.43
N LEU A 62 12.84 9.72 -7.14
CA LEU A 62 13.04 11.05 -6.56
C LEU A 62 14.21 11.80 -7.19
N ASN A 63 15.30 11.11 -7.51
CA ASN A 63 16.47 11.74 -8.14
C ASN A 63 16.29 12.00 -9.64
N SER A 64 15.38 11.28 -10.30
CA SER A 64 15.22 11.29 -11.75
C SER A 64 13.95 11.99 -12.23
N ILE A 65 13.05 12.39 -11.32
CA ILE A 65 11.77 12.98 -11.68
C ILE A 65 11.95 14.40 -12.22
N GLN A 66 11.29 14.68 -13.34
CA GLN A 66 11.34 15.96 -14.04
C GLN A 66 9.94 16.57 -14.19
N HIS A 67 9.84 17.78 -14.73
CA HIS A 67 8.55 18.41 -14.99
C HIS A 67 7.69 17.60 -15.98
N GLU A 68 8.31 17.03 -17.03
CA GLU A 68 7.61 16.18 -18.00
C GLU A 68 6.95 14.95 -17.35
N ASP A 69 7.60 14.36 -16.35
CA ASP A 69 7.02 13.24 -15.59
C ASP A 69 5.76 13.66 -14.83
N VAL A 70 5.76 14.88 -14.29
CA VAL A 70 4.60 15.43 -13.58
C VAL A 70 3.44 15.71 -14.52
N GLU A 71 3.71 16.15 -15.75
CA GLU A 71 2.68 16.26 -16.79
C GLU A 71 2.04 14.90 -17.11
N ILE A 72 2.84 13.83 -17.20
CA ILE A 72 2.32 12.47 -17.39
C ILE A 72 1.47 12.05 -16.18
N ILE A 73 1.89 12.35 -14.95
CA ILE A 73 1.14 12.05 -13.72
C ILE A 73 -0.23 12.77 -13.72
N LYS A 74 -0.26 14.03 -14.19
CA LYS A 74 -1.49 14.82 -14.38
C LYS A 74 -2.42 14.17 -15.42
N GLN A 75 -1.88 13.78 -16.57
CA GLN A 75 -2.64 13.12 -17.65
C GLN A 75 -3.24 11.78 -17.22
N LYS A 76 -2.59 11.07 -16.30
CA LYS A 76 -3.11 9.81 -15.71
C LYS A 76 -4.26 10.01 -14.71
N GLY A 77 -4.70 11.25 -14.51
CA GLY A 77 -5.85 11.60 -13.66
C GLY A 77 -5.48 11.88 -12.20
N THR A 78 -4.20 12.04 -11.89
CA THR A 78 -3.76 12.43 -10.55
C THR A 78 -3.99 13.94 -10.38
N THR A 79 -4.37 14.37 -9.17
CA THR A 79 -4.53 15.79 -8.84
C THR A 79 -3.52 16.22 -7.78
N LEU A 80 -3.27 17.53 -7.67
CA LEU A 80 -2.39 18.08 -6.64
C LEU A 80 -2.87 17.72 -5.24
N GLU A 81 -4.18 17.70 -5.02
CA GLU A 81 -4.78 17.33 -3.75
C GLU A 81 -4.46 15.88 -3.37
N MET A 82 -4.52 14.94 -4.33
CA MET A 82 -4.10 13.56 -4.11
C MET A 82 -2.63 13.49 -3.71
N ILE A 83 -1.75 14.16 -4.45
CA ILE A 83 -0.30 14.18 -4.15
C ILE A 83 -0.04 14.73 -2.75
N LYS A 84 -0.69 15.83 -2.35
CA LYS A 84 -0.55 16.41 -1.01
C LYS A 84 -1.09 15.50 0.09
N ALA A 85 -2.21 14.80 -0.16
CA ALA A 85 -2.76 13.84 0.79
C ALA A 85 -1.78 12.67 1.02
N TRP A 86 -1.25 12.10 -0.06
CA TRP A 86 -0.23 11.04 0.01
C TRP A 86 1.08 11.52 0.63
N GLN A 87 1.51 12.75 0.34
CA GLN A 87 2.67 13.37 0.97
C GLN A 87 2.52 13.37 2.49
N LYS A 88 1.42 13.93 3.00
CA LYS A 88 1.15 14.04 4.43
C LYS A 88 1.09 12.68 5.12
N TYR A 89 0.46 11.70 4.47
CA TYR A 89 0.38 10.33 4.97
C TYR A 89 1.78 9.72 5.16
N TYR A 90 2.63 9.77 4.13
CA TYR A 90 3.97 9.20 4.23
C TYR A 90 4.90 10.01 5.14
N GLU A 91 4.69 11.32 5.29
CA GLU A 91 5.40 12.12 6.30
C GLU A 91 5.05 11.65 7.72
N GLN A 92 3.77 11.39 7.98
CA GLN A 92 3.33 10.83 9.25
C GLN A 92 3.86 9.41 9.46
N GLU A 93 3.79 8.54 8.45
CA GLU A 93 4.34 7.18 8.52
C GLU A 93 5.85 7.19 8.79
N ALA A 94 6.58 8.12 8.16
CA ALA A 94 8.01 8.31 8.38
C ALA A 94 8.35 8.81 9.79
N GLN A 95 7.49 9.60 10.41
CA GLN A 95 7.65 10.06 11.79
C GLN A 95 7.35 8.94 12.80
N ASN A 96 6.30 8.15 12.56
CA ASN A 96 5.91 7.04 13.42
C ASN A 96 6.89 5.87 13.32
N SER A 97 7.45 5.62 12.14
CA SER A 97 8.41 4.55 11.87
C SER A 97 9.73 5.11 11.35
N LEU A 98 10.60 5.55 12.27
CA LEU A 98 11.93 6.06 11.93
C LEU A 98 12.79 5.02 11.16
N ASN A 99 12.48 3.74 11.32
CA ASN A 99 13.16 2.64 10.64
C ASN A 99 12.51 2.22 9.31
N ASN A 100 11.54 3.00 8.79
CA ASN A 100 10.93 2.79 7.48
C ASN A 100 11.48 3.81 6.46
N PRO A 101 12.60 3.48 5.77
CA PRO A 101 13.17 4.38 4.77
C PRO A 101 12.23 4.57 3.57
N THR A 102 11.35 3.61 3.28
CA THR A 102 10.41 3.68 2.15
C THR A 102 9.45 4.85 2.31
N ALA A 103 8.83 4.99 3.48
CA ALA A 103 7.93 6.10 3.79
C ALA A 103 8.62 7.46 3.57
N ARG A 104 9.85 7.60 4.05
CA ARG A 104 10.65 8.83 3.92
C ARG A 104 10.91 9.21 2.46
N TYR A 105 11.28 8.25 1.62
CA TYR A 105 11.52 8.52 0.20
C TYR A 105 10.23 8.80 -0.56
N ARG A 106 9.12 8.09 -0.26
CA ARG A 106 7.81 8.35 -0.88
C ARG A 106 7.27 9.73 -0.50
N ALA A 107 7.39 10.14 0.75
CA ALA A 107 7.04 11.49 1.21
C ALA A 107 7.82 12.57 0.44
N ARG A 108 9.13 12.41 0.33
CA ARG A 108 9.99 13.35 -0.42
C ARG A 108 9.67 13.37 -1.90
N LEU A 109 9.36 12.22 -2.50
CA LEU A 109 8.95 12.13 -3.91
C LEU A 109 7.64 12.87 -4.15
N MET A 110 6.63 12.65 -3.30
CA MET A 110 5.36 13.36 -3.37
C MET A 110 5.55 14.88 -3.22
N LYS A 111 6.39 15.31 -2.29
CA LYS A 111 6.77 16.72 -2.15
C LYS A 111 7.39 17.27 -3.43
N ARG A 112 8.31 16.53 -4.05
CA ARG A 112 8.97 16.94 -5.29
C ARG A 112 8.00 17.06 -6.47
N ILE A 113 7.05 16.12 -6.58
CA ILE A 113 5.98 16.17 -7.58
C ILE A 113 5.10 17.41 -7.37
N ALA A 114 4.76 17.73 -6.12
CA ALA A 114 3.99 18.93 -5.79
C ALA A 114 4.74 20.24 -6.09
N GLU A 115 6.08 20.26 -5.99
CA GLU A 115 6.90 21.42 -6.37
C GLU A 115 6.91 21.66 -7.89
N PHE A 116 6.82 20.59 -8.67
CA PHE A 116 6.83 20.63 -10.14
C PHE A 116 5.43 20.70 -10.77
N TRP A 117 4.39 20.76 -9.95
CA TRP A 117 2.99 20.70 -10.37
C TRP A 117 2.50 21.94 -11.11
#